data_AF-A0A1A6BNP6-F1
#
_entry.id   AF-A0A1A6BNP6-F1
#
_cell.length_a   1.000
_cell.length_b   1.000
_cell.length_c   1.000
_cell.angle_alpha   90.00
_cell.angle_beta   90.00
_cell.angle_gamma   90.00
#
_symmetry.space_group_name_H-M   'P 1'
#
loop_
_entity.id
_entity.type
_entity.pdbx_description
1 polymer ?
#
loop_
_entity_poly.entity_id
_entity_poly.type
_entity_poly.pdbx_seq_one_letter_code
_entity_poly.pdbx_strand_id
1 'polypeptide(L)'
;MGETTRERILAAVCDVLYIDETDLHDGDATDLRELGLDSVRFVLLMKKLDVDRESDMPSRLADDLSIGGWVRELEILCERA
;
A
#
# COMPACT_ATOMS: atom_id res chain seq x y z
N MET A 1 -11.37 16.50 8.29
CA MET A 1 -10.51 15.44 8.85
C MET A 1 -9.63 15.01 7.69
N GLY A 2 -8.32 15.23 7.77
CA GLY A 2 -7.40 14.83 6.69
C GLY A 2 -7.34 13.32 6.62
N GLU A 3 -7.32 12.77 5.42
CA GLU A 3 -7.09 11.34 5.19
C GLU A 3 -5.73 10.96 5.77
N THR A 4 -5.70 9.97 6.66
CA THR A 4 -4.46 9.39 7.19
C THR A 4 -3.73 8.59 6.11
N THR A 5 -2.41 8.42 6.23
CA THR A 5 -1.62 7.57 5.32
C THR A 5 -2.23 6.18 5.17
N ARG A 6 -2.72 5.59 6.28
CA ARG A 6 -3.44 4.31 6.29
C ARG A 6 -4.70 4.36 5.42
N GLU A 7 -5.57 5.34 5.62
CA GLU A 7 -6.82 5.46 4.86
C GLU A 7 -6.56 5.58 3.36
N ARG A 8 -5.54 6.35 2.97
CA ARG A 8 -5.12 6.48 1.57
C ARG A 8 -4.67 5.15 0.97
N ILE A 9 -3.85 4.39 1.71
CA ILE A 9 -3.37 3.08 1.28
C ILE A 9 -4.52 2.09 1.16
N LEU A 10 -5.37 2.01 2.19
CA LEU A 10 -6.53 1.13 2.20
C LEU A 10 -7.45 1.41 1.02
N ALA A 11 -7.80 2.68 0.78
CA ALA A 11 -8.63 3.07 -0.35
C ALA A 11 -8.01 2.68 -1.71
N ALA A 12 -6.69 2.82 -1.86
CA ALA A 12 -5.99 2.41 -3.07
C ALA A 12 -6.00 0.87 -3.24
N VAL A 13 -5.77 0.12 -2.16
CA VAL A 13 -5.79 -1.35 -2.14
C VAL A 13 -7.17 -1.88 -2.50
N CYS A 14 -8.24 -1.39 -1.86
CA CYS A 14 -9.61 -1.79 -2.15
C CYS A 14 -9.98 -1.55 -3.62
N ASP A 15 -9.57 -0.41 -4.18
CA ASP A 15 -9.85 -0.09 -5.58
C ASP A 15 -9.08 -0.97 -6.58
N VAL A 16 -7.78 -1.22 -6.34
CA VAL A 16 -6.95 -1.97 -7.30
C VAL A 16 -7.16 -3.49 -7.20
N LEU A 17 -7.38 -4.00 -5.99
CA LEU A 17 -7.62 -5.43 -5.77
C LEU A 17 -9.10 -5.80 -5.94
N TYR A 18 -10.00 -4.80 -6.03
CA TYR A 18 -11.45 -5.00 -6.09
C TYR A 18 -11.99 -5.77 -4.87
N ILE A 19 -11.54 -5.37 -3.68
CA ILE A 19 -11.89 -5.97 -2.38
C ILE A 19 -12.49 -4.93 -1.43
N ASP A 20 -13.10 -5.38 -0.34
CA ASP A 20 -13.50 -4.53 0.79
C ASP A 20 -12.49 -4.62 1.96
N GLU A 21 -12.57 -3.70 2.94
CA GLU A 21 -11.76 -3.79 4.17
C GLU A 21 -12.01 -5.12 4.91
N THR A 22 -13.23 -5.67 4.82
CA THR A 22 -13.59 -6.94 5.46
C THR A 22 -12.94 -8.18 4.84
N ASP A 23 -12.34 -8.06 3.65
CA ASP A 23 -11.53 -9.14 3.04
C ASP A 23 -10.13 -9.25 3.68
N LEU A 24 -9.69 -8.26 4.46
CA LEU A 24 -8.42 -8.30 5.19
C LEU A 24 -8.51 -9.25 6.39
N HIS A 25 -8.00 -10.46 6.24
CA HIS A 25 -8.11 -11.51 7.26
C HIS A 25 -7.31 -11.25 8.54
N ASP A 26 -6.22 -10.48 8.47
CA ASP A 26 -5.34 -10.09 9.58
C ASP A 26 -5.26 -8.56 9.72
N GLY A 27 -6.28 -7.85 9.20
CA GLY A 27 -6.29 -6.39 9.14
C GLY A 27 -5.08 -5.85 8.35
N ASP A 28 -4.37 -4.88 8.90
CA ASP A 28 -3.25 -4.22 8.21
C ASP A 28 -2.04 -5.12 7.96
N ALA A 29 -1.95 -6.26 8.65
CA ALA A 29 -0.87 -7.24 8.49
C ALA A 29 -1.20 -8.33 7.44
N THR A 30 -2.39 -8.27 6.82
CA THR A 30 -2.78 -9.18 5.75
C THR A 30 -1.78 -9.11 4.59
N ASP A 31 -1.30 -10.27 4.13
CA ASP A 31 -0.46 -10.35 2.94
C ASP A 31 -1.30 -10.10 1.69
N LEU A 32 -1.07 -8.96 1.04
CA LEU A 32 -1.88 -8.53 -0.10
C LEU A 32 -1.78 -9.49 -1.31
N ARG A 33 -0.75 -10.36 -1.38
CA ARG A 33 -0.65 -11.38 -2.44
C ARG A 33 -1.75 -12.42 -2.32
N GLU A 34 -2.20 -12.71 -1.10
CA GLU A 34 -3.32 -13.62 -0.85
C GLU A 34 -4.64 -13.05 -1.40
N LEU A 35 -4.73 -11.73 -1.50
CA LEU A 35 -5.86 -10.98 -2.05
C LEU A 35 -5.70 -10.65 -3.54
N GLY A 36 -4.70 -11.22 -4.19
CA GLY A 36 -4.47 -11.08 -5.63
C GLY A 36 -3.56 -9.93 -6.03
N LEU A 37 -2.76 -9.37 -5.10
CA LEU A 37 -1.70 -8.45 -5.49
C LEU A 37 -0.63 -9.17 -6.32
N ASP A 38 -0.47 -8.70 -7.56
CA ASP A 38 0.54 -9.15 -8.52
C ASP A 38 1.39 -7.96 -9.01
N SER A 39 2.41 -8.23 -9.83
CA SER A 39 3.33 -7.20 -10.33
C SER A 39 2.64 -6.05 -11.07
N VAL A 40 1.55 -6.31 -11.80
CA VAL A 40 0.80 -5.26 -12.52
C VAL A 40 0.01 -4.42 -11.52
N ARG A 41 -0.73 -5.07 -10.62
CA ARG A 41 -1.51 -4.38 -9.57
C ARG A 41 -0.63 -3.60 -8.61
N PHE A 42 0.56 -4.10 -8.28
CA PHE A 42 1.55 -3.39 -7.48
C PHE A 42 1.99 -2.08 -8.13
N VAL A 43 2.27 -2.08 -9.44
CA VAL A 43 2.60 -0.85 -10.18
C VAL A 43 1.41 0.11 -10.24
N LEU A 44 0.18 -0.39 -10.36
CA LEU A 44 -1.02 0.45 -10.31
C LEU A 44 -1.19 1.12 -8.93
N LEU A 45 -0.90 0.39 -7.85
CA LEU A 45 -0.91 0.94 -6.49
C LEU A 45 0.12 2.02 -6.30
N MET A 46 1.36 1.84 -6.78
CA MET A 46 2.38 2.89 -6.75
C MET A 46 1.92 4.15 -7.43
N LYS A 47 1.32 4.02 -8.62
CA LYS A 47 0.80 5.17 -9.37
C LYS A 47 -0.32 5.88 -8.62
N LYS A 48 -1.20 5.16 -7.92
CA LYS A 48 -2.27 5.75 -7.11
C LYS A 48 -1.77 6.43 -5.83
N LEU A 49 -0.74 5.85 -5.22
CA LEU A 49 -0.10 6.37 -4.02
C LEU A 49 0.92 7.48 -4.31
N ASP A 50 1.06 7.87 -5.58
CA ASP A 50 2.04 8.86 -6.05
C ASP A 50 3.48 8.49 -5.62
N VAL A 51 3.76 7.19 -5.58
CA VAL A 51 5.10 6.67 -5.29
C VAL A 51 5.93 6.75 -6.55
N ASP A 52 7.00 7.53 -6.47
CA ASP A 52 7.96 7.65 -7.56
C ASP A 52 8.67 6.31 -7.80
N ARG A 53 8.66 5.86 -9.06
CA ARG A 53 9.20 4.55 -9.45
C ARG A 53 10.72 4.54 -9.54
N GLU A 54 11.36 5.69 -9.70
CA GLU A 54 12.82 5.82 -9.79
C GLU A 54 13.47 5.87 -8.40
N SER A 55 12.66 6.02 -7.36
CA SER A 55 13.07 6.00 -5.95
C SER A 55 13.29 4.57 -5.41
N ASP A 56 13.84 4.47 -4.20
CA ASP A 56 14.05 3.20 -3.48
C ASP A 56 12.74 2.64 -2.86
N MET A 57 11.67 3.44 -2.86
CA MET A 57 10.37 3.12 -2.26
C MET A 57 9.70 1.85 -2.83
N PRO A 58 9.65 1.63 -4.16
CA PRO A 58 9.14 0.40 -4.73
C PRO A 58 9.76 -0.87 -4.15
N SER A 59 11.07 -0.85 -3.91
CA SER A 59 11.79 -2.00 -3.35
C SER A 59 11.45 -2.22 -1.88
N ARG A 60 11.28 -1.15 -1.10
CA ARG A 60 10.88 -1.22 0.31
C ARG A 60 9.44 -1.68 0.50
N LEU A 61 8.52 -1.15 -0.30
CA LEU A 61 7.12 -1.58 -0.28
C LEU A 61 6.97 -3.04 -0.74
N ALA A 62 7.88 -3.53 -1.58
CA ALA A 62 7.91 -4.93 -2.00
C ALA A 62 8.47 -5.89 -0.93
N ASP A 63 9.21 -5.38 0.06
CA ASP A 63 9.75 -6.18 1.18
C ASP A 63 8.63 -6.60 2.13
N ASP A 64 7.66 -5.71 2.38
CA ASP A 64 6.48 -6.00 3.19
C ASP A 64 5.20 -5.59 2.46
N LEU A 65 4.54 -6.57 1.83
CA LEU A 65 3.31 -6.38 1.05
C LEU A 65 2.06 -6.38 1.94
N SER A 66 2.08 -5.57 2.99
CA SER A 66 0.95 -5.35 3.90
C SER A 66 0.64 -3.85 4.02
N ILE A 67 -0.58 -3.50 4.41
CA ILE A 67 -0.95 -2.10 4.64
C ILE A 67 -0.09 -1.51 5.77
N GLY A 68 0.17 -2.27 6.82
CA GLY A 68 0.98 -1.85 7.96
C GLY A 68 2.43 -1.53 7.58
N GLY A 69 3.05 -2.38 6.75
CA GLY A 69 4.40 -2.13 6.22
C GLY A 69 4.46 -0.88 5.35
N TRP A 70 3.45 -0.67 4.51
CA TRP A 70 3.40 0.49 3.62
C TRP A 70 3.16 1.79 4.38
N VAL A 71 2.29 1.77 5.41
CA VAL A 71 2.11 2.92 6.31
C VAL A 71 3.46 3.31 6.90
N ARG A 72 4.20 2.34 7.43
CA ARG A 72 5.51 2.58 8.04
C ARG A 72 6.49 3.26 7.08
N GLU A 73 6.66 2.72 5.88
CA GLU A 73 7.61 3.28 4.91
C GLU A 73 7.17 4.66 4.38
N LEU A 74 5.88 4.87 4.14
CA LEU A 74 5.36 6.13 3.61
C LEU A 74 5.31 7.25 4.67
N GLU A 75 5.08 6.92 5.94
CA GLU A 75 5.23 7.90 7.03
C GLU A 75 6.69 8.32 7.22
N ILE A 76 7.64 7.38 7.14
CA ILE A 76 9.08 7.70 7.18
C ILE A 76 9.48 8.65 6.04
N LEU A 77 8.87 8.51 4.86
CA LEU A 77 9.11 9.42 3.73
C LEU A 77 8.56 10.82 4.02
N CYS A 78 7.36 10.91 4.60
CA CYS A 78 6.72 12.18 4.95
C CYS A 78 7.51 12.95 6.03
N GLU A 79 8.12 12.25 7.00
CA GLU A 79 8.99 12.86 8.01
C GLU A 79 10.31 13.42 7.46
N ARG A 80 10.71 13.02 6.24
CA ARG A 80 11.97 13.42 5.61
C ARG A 80 11.84 14.53 4.57
N ALA A 81 10.62 14.94 4.24
CA ALA A 81 10.30 16.00 3.27
C ALA A 81 10.11 17.37 3.95
#